data_AF-A0A960HSM4-F1
#
_entry.id   AF-A0A960HSM4-F1
#
_cell.length_a   1.000
_cell.length_b   1.000
_cell.length_c   1.000
_cell.angle_alpha   90.00
_cell.angle_beta   90.00
_cell.angle_gamma   90.00
#
_symmetry.space_group_name_H-M   'P 1'
#
loop_
_entity.id
_entity.type
_entity.pdbx_description
1 polymer ?
#
loop_
_entity_poly.entity_id
_entity_poly.type
_entity_poly.pdbx_seq_one_letter_code
_entity_poly.pdbx_strand_id
1 'polypeptide(L)'
;MATAGCASDPPRAVVGVVADGCGPVSAVGTGVVVGDDLVATSAHTLRGADHIDVVAGGARYTAEVVGFDPDLDLAYLAAPLPPGIAPLDVGTSHEGRATAWAFRGGSVVAVPVEIVRPIRLETEDIYVEGATVRPAYELHASIRPGDSGGPVVVDGAVVALVWARSTRDDDVAYAIDLARGRARIDEQRATGELGDDVDLARCD
;
A
#
# COMPACT_ATOMS: atom_id res chain seq x y z
N MET A 1 17.14 -4.39 -32.44
CA MET A 1 16.82 -3.12 -31.75
C MET A 1 15.56 -3.36 -30.95
N ALA A 2 15.69 -3.61 -29.65
CA ALA A 2 14.55 -3.77 -28.76
C ALA A 2 13.96 -2.39 -28.51
N THR A 3 12.74 -2.16 -28.99
CA THR A 3 11.94 -1.00 -28.62
C THR A 3 11.64 -1.10 -27.13
N ALA A 4 12.21 -0.18 -26.35
CA ALA A 4 11.76 0.10 -24.99
C ALA A 4 10.25 0.39 -25.09
N GLY A 5 9.43 -0.54 -24.61
CA GLY A 5 8.01 -0.30 -24.48
C GLY A 5 7.80 0.89 -23.57
N CYS A 6 7.06 1.89 -24.03
CA CYS A 6 6.61 2.98 -23.17
C CYS A 6 6.00 2.34 -21.92
N ALA A 7 6.47 2.74 -20.74
CA ALA A 7 5.75 2.44 -19.51
C ALA A 7 4.30 2.92 -19.74
N SER A 8 3.32 2.07 -19.46
CA SER A 8 1.92 2.47 -19.48
C SER A 8 1.74 3.73 -18.63
N ASP A 9 0.80 4.61 -18.97
CA ASP A 9 0.48 5.73 -18.09
C ASP A 9 0.14 5.21 -16.67
N PRO A 10 0.55 5.92 -15.61
CA PRO A 10 0.22 5.52 -14.25
C PRO A 10 -1.30 5.42 -14.10
N PRO A 11 -1.82 4.33 -13.51
CA PRO A 11 -3.25 4.23 -13.25
C PRO A 11 -3.66 5.40 -12.36
N ARG A 12 -4.73 6.12 -12.76
CA ARG A 12 -5.29 7.22 -11.96
C ARG A 12 -5.75 6.77 -10.57
N ALA A 13 -5.96 5.46 -10.41
CA ALA A 13 -6.27 4.80 -9.14
C ALA A 13 -5.11 4.82 -8.15
N VAL A 14 -3.87 5.06 -8.58
CA VAL A 14 -2.72 5.16 -7.67
C VAL A 14 -2.63 6.59 -7.15
N VAL A 15 -2.52 6.71 -5.83
CA VAL A 15 -2.57 7.98 -5.12
C VAL A 15 -1.41 8.09 -4.14
N GLY A 16 -1.05 9.31 -3.75
CA GLY A 16 -0.18 9.54 -2.60
C GLY A 16 -0.98 9.47 -1.31
N VAL A 17 -0.33 9.05 -0.22
CA VAL A 17 -0.86 9.15 1.13
C VAL A 17 0.11 9.99 1.95
N VAL A 18 -0.40 11.05 2.57
CA VAL A 18 0.37 11.93 3.45
C VAL A 18 -0.27 11.88 4.83
N ALA A 19 0.52 11.54 5.83
CA ALA A 19 0.08 11.42 7.21
C ALA A 19 0.90 12.36 8.10
N ASP A 20 0.21 13.28 8.76
CA ASP A 20 0.76 14.27 9.69
C ASP A 20 0.44 13.85 11.12
N GLY A 21 1.42 13.95 12.02
CA GLY A 21 1.32 13.38 13.36
C GLY A 21 2.49 13.75 14.27
N CYS A 22 2.97 12.78 15.06
CA CYS A 22 3.95 12.96 16.14
C CYS A 22 5.30 13.62 15.74
N GLY A 23 5.69 13.48 14.48
CA GLY A 23 6.98 13.97 13.98
C GLY A 23 6.87 15.35 13.32
N PRO A 24 8.00 16.10 13.24
CA PRO A 24 8.06 17.36 12.49
C PRO A 24 7.98 17.18 10.96
N VAL A 25 7.94 15.93 10.49
CA VAL A 25 7.93 15.55 9.08
C VAL A 25 6.77 14.59 8.85
N SER A 26 5.94 14.89 7.86
CA SER A 26 4.84 14.02 7.42
C SER A 26 5.39 12.69 6.92
N ALA A 27 4.73 11.59 7.29
CA ALA A 27 4.94 10.32 6.63
C ALA A 27 4.32 10.38 5.23
N VAL A 28 5.03 9.86 4.23
CA VAL A 28 4.55 9.77 2.85
C VAL A 28 4.59 8.33 2.42
N GLY A 29 3.48 7.87 1.86
CA GLY A 29 3.34 6.55 1.26
C GLY A 29 2.54 6.63 -0.04
N THR A 30 2.22 5.45 -0.55
CA THR A 30 1.39 5.24 -1.73
C THR A 30 0.11 4.52 -1.33
N GLY A 31 -0.97 4.78 -2.06
CA GLY A 31 -2.21 4.03 -1.94
C GLY A 31 -2.80 3.70 -3.30
N VAL A 32 -3.84 2.88 -3.29
CA VAL A 32 -4.58 2.49 -4.49
C VAL A 32 -6.08 2.48 -4.25
N VAL A 33 -6.84 3.06 -5.17
CA VAL A 33 -8.30 3.03 -5.17
C VAL A 33 -8.77 1.62 -5.57
N VAL A 34 -9.51 0.96 -4.68
CA VAL A 34 -9.98 -0.44 -4.81
C VAL A 34 -11.48 -0.59 -4.55
N GLY A 35 -12.19 0.53 -4.55
CA GLY A 35 -13.65 0.64 -4.48
C GLY A 35 -14.05 2.11 -4.52
N ASP A 36 -15.35 2.37 -4.40
CA ASP A 36 -15.89 3.72 -4.38
C ASP A 36 -15.33 4.49 -3.19
N ASP A 37 -14.57 5.57 -3.48
CA ASP A 37 -13.90 6.43 -2.49
C ASP A 37 -13.03 5.67 -1.48
N LEU A 38 -12.59 4.46 -1.83
CA LEU A 38 -11.92 3.53 -0.93
C LEU A 38 -10.48 3.29 -1.39
N VAL A 39 -9.52 3.70 -0.56
CA VAL A 39 -8.08 3.60 -0.83
C VAL A 39 -7.45 2.57 0.09
N ALA A 40 -6.77 1.56 -0.46
CA ALA A 40 -5.91 0.67 0.30
C ALA A 40 -4.48 1.24 0.39
N THR A 41 -3.83 1.13 1.55
CA THR A 41 -2.46 1.58 1.81
C THR A 41 -1.82 0.79 2.96
N SER A 42 -0.58 1.11 3.32
CA SER A 42 0.14 0.51 4.44
C SER A 42 -0.26 1.12 5.78
N ALA A 43 -0.52 0.27 6.78
CA ALA A 43 -0.90 0.71 8.11
C ALA A 43 0.21 1.51 8.83
N HIS A 44 1.48 1.12 8.66
CA HIS A 44 2.60 1.82 9.27
C HIS A 44 2.77 3.25 8.77
N THR A 45 2.29 3.57 7.57
CA THR A 45 2.29 4.95 7.04
C THR A 45 1.40 5.87 7.87
N LEU A 46 0.39 5.32 8.53
CA LEU A 46 -0.61 6.07 9.29
C LEU A 46 -0.30 6.14 10.79
N ARG A 47 0.76 5.47 11.27
CA ARG A 47 1.04 5.39 12.71
C ARG A 47 1.31 6.78 13.30
N GLY A 48 0.68 7.06 14.43
CA GLY A 48 0.77 8.34 15.14
C GLY A 48 0.20 9.52 14.36
N ALA A 49 -0.57 9.28 13.29
CA ALA A 49 -1.17 10.35 12.49
C ALA A 49 -2.45 10.85 13.14
N ASP A 50 -2.57 12.17 13.23
CA ASP A 50 -3.81 12.85 13.64
C ASP A 50 -4.52 13.48 12.43
N HIS A 51 -3.83 13.59 11.29
CA HIS A 51 -4.37 14.08 10.03
C HIS A 51 -3.83 13.28 8.85
N ILE A 52 -4.72 12.86 7.95
CA ILE A 52 -4.38 12.03 6.80
C ILE A 52 -4.99 12.66 5.55
N ASP A 53 -4.17 12.86 4.53
CA ASP A 53 -4.54 13.34 3.21
C ASP A 53 -4.25 12.26 2.15
N VAL A 54 -5.21 12.02 1.25
CA VAL A 54 -4.96 11.34 -0.02
C VAL A 54 -4.64 12.38 -1.09
N VAL A 55 -3.54 12.17 -1.82
CA VAL A 55 -3.08 13.06 -2.88
C VAL A 55 -3.40 12.45 -4.25
N ALA A 56 -4.33 13.07 -4.97
CA ALA A 56 -4.77 12.62 -6.29
C ALA A 56 -4.90 13.81 -7.25
N GLY A 57 -4.39 13.66 -8.48
CA GLY A 57 -4.50 14.71 -9.50
C GLY A 57 -3.87 16.06 -9.12
N GLY A 58 -2.90 16.06 -8.20
CA GLY A 58 -2.26 17.28 -7.68
C GLY A 58 -3.04 18.01 -6.58
N ALA A 59 -4.18 17.49 -6.14
CA ALA A 59 -4.96 17.98 -5.02
C ALA A 59 -4.87 17.03 -3.82
N ARG A 60 -5.16 17.56 -2.62
CA ARG A 60 -5.23 16.80 -1.37
C ARG A 60 -6.68 16.66 -0.92
N TYR A 61 -7.01 15.50 -0.38
CA TYR A 61 -8.33 15.13 0.08
C TYR A 61 -8.20 14.53 1.48
N THR A 62 -8.78 15.19 2.48
CA THR A 62 -8.79 14.68 3.85
C THR A 62 -9.49 13.33 3.87
N ALA A 63 -8.84 12.36 4.51
CA ALA A 63 -9.26 10.98 4.52
C ALA A 63 -9.51 10.48 5.94
N GLU A 64 -10.44 9.54 6.06
CA GLU A 64 -10.78 8.87 7.31
C GLU A 64 -10.34 7.41 7.25
N VAL A 65 -9.84 6.87 8.36
CA VAL A 65 -9.49 5.46 8.45
C VAL A 65 -10.76 4.64 8.60
N VAL A 66 -11.06 3.80 7.61
CA VAL A 66 -12.24 2.92 7.57
C VAL A 66 -11.88 1.43 7.62
N GLY A 67 -10.63 1.12 7.90
CA GLY A 67 -10.11 -0.24 8.04
C GLY A 67 -8.66 -0.17 8.48
N PHE A 68 -8.28 -0.93 9.49
CA PHE A 68 -6.92 -0.89 10.01
C PHE A 68 -6.53 -2.24 10.60
N ASP A 69 -5.44 -2.80 10.09
CA ASP A 69 -4.85 -4.01 10.61
C ASP A 69 -3.32 -3.85 10.70
N PRO A 70 -2.78 -3.59 11.91
CA PRO A 70 -1.33 -3.49 12.11
C PRO A 70 -0.62 -4.86 11.97
N ASP A 71 -1.33 -5.97 12.18
CA ASP A 71 -0.81 -7.34 12.02
C ASP A 71 -0.71 -7.76 10.55
N LEU A 72 -1.41 -7.10 9.64
CA LEU A 72 -1.22 -7.27 8.21
C LEU A 72 -0.48 -6.10 7.56
N ASP A 73 -0.31 -5.01 8.31
CA ASP A 73 0.17 -3.73 7.80
C ASP A 73 -0.71 -3.16 6.68
N LEU A 74 -2.02 -3.37 6.80
CA LEU A 74 -2.99 -2.96 5.80
C LEU A 74 -3.95 -1.95 6.42
N ALA A 75 -4.21 -0.86 5.71
CA ALA A 75 -5.21 0.12 6.08
C ALA A 75 -6.08 0.49 4.88
N TYR A 76 -7.31 0.88 5.17
CA TYR A 76 -8.25 1.41 4.21
C TYR A 76 -8.68 2.81 4.63
N LEU A 77 -8.63 3.71 3.68
CA LEU A 77 -9.03 5.11 3.83
C LEU A 77 -10.28 5.38 3.01
N ALA A 78 -11.23 6.11 3.58
CA ALA A 78 -12.30 6.77 2.84
C ALA A 78 -11.88 8.21 2.54
N ALA A 79 -11.91 8.62 1.28
CA ALA A 79 -11.55 9.98 0.88
C ALA A 79 -12.48 10.47 -0.25
N PRO A 80 -12.91 11.75 -0.25
CA PRO A 80 -13.79 12.30 -1.27
C PRO A 80 -13.02 12.58 -2.57
N LEU A 81 -12.69 11.54 -3.31
CA LEU A 81 -11.83 11.61 -4.50
C LEU A 81 -12.53 12.31 -5.68
N PRO A 82 -11.78 12.86 -6.64
CA PRO A 82 -12.39 13.49 -7.80
C PRO A 82 -13.11 12.42 -8.65
N PRO A 83 -14.21 12.80 -9.33
CA PRO A 83 -14.97 11.86 -10.15
C PRO A 83 -14.11 11.32 -11.31
N GLY A 84 -14.36 10.06 -11.69
CA GLY A 84 -13.71 9.43 -12.83
C GLY A 84 -12.38 8.72 -12.53
N ILE A 85 -12.04 8.53 -11.25
CA ILE A 85 -11.03 7.54 -10.86
C ILE A 85 -11.71 6.16 -10.81
N ALA A 86 -11.40 5.31 -11.79
CA ALA A 86 -11.86 3.93 -11.78
C ALA A 86 -11.01 3.11 -10.78
N PRO A 87 -11.62 2.37 -9.84
CA PRO A 87 -10.88 1.46 -8.97
C PRO A 87 -10.14 0.38 -9.77
N LEU A 88 -9.06 -0.13 -9.19
CA LEU A 88 -8.45 -1.37 -9.69
C LEU A 88 -9.06 -2.58 -9.00
N ASP A 89 -9.31 -3.62 -9.78
CA ASP A 89 -9.75 -4.91 -9.26
C ASP A 89 -8.65 -5.55 -8.43
N VAL A 90 -9.05 -6.27 -7.37
CA VAL A 90 -8.13 -7.10 -6.58
C VAL A 90 -8.06 -8.48 -7.21
N GLY A 91 -6.87 -8.86 -7.64
CA GLY A 91 -6.58 -10.16 -8.23
C GLY A 91 -5.71 -11.01 -7.33
N THR A 92 -5.40 -12.21 -7.83
CA THR A 92 -4.38 -13.10 -7.27
C THR A 92 -3.25 -13.20 -8.28
N SER A 93 -2.00 -13.25 -7.83
CA SER A 93 -0.86 -13.43 -8.73
C SER A 93 -0.19 -14.79 -8.60
N HIS A 94 0.58 -15.10 -9.63
CA HIS A 94 1.61 -16.11 -9.64
C HIS A 94 2.97 -15.45 -9.92
N GLU A 95 4.03 -16.23 -9.80
CA GLU A 95 5.41 -15.80 -10.07
C GLU A 95 5.54 -15.19 -11.47
N GLY A 96 6.35 -14.13 -11.60
CA GLY A 96 6.61 -13.49 -12.88
C GLY A 96 6.66 -11.97 -12.82
N ARG A 97 6.65 -11.34 -14.01
CA ARG A 97 6.80 -9.89 -14.13
C ARG A 97 5.53 -9.16 -13.71
N ALA A 98 5.73 -8.07 -13.00
CA ALA A 98 4.71 -7.16 -12.55
C ALA A 98 5.20 -5.71 -12.62
N THR A 99 4.30 -4.77 -12.36
CA THR A 99 4.65 -3.36 -12.18
C THR A 99 4.14 -2.92 -10.82
N ALA A 100 5.03 -2.47 -9.94
CA ALA A 100 4.63 -1.71 -8.78
C ALA A 100 4.47 -0.23 -9.16
N TRP A 101 3.54 0.46 -8.51
CA TRP A 101 3.36 1.89 -8.65
C TRP A 101 3.63 2.58 -7.33
N ALA A 102 4.40 3.67 -7.38
CA ALA A 102 4.82 4.40 -6.19
C ALA A 102 4.62 5.91 -6.36
N PHE A 103 4.14 6.57 -5.32
CA PHE A 103 4.06 8.02 -5.23
C PHE A 103 5.41 8.57 -4.74
N ARG A 104 6.13 9.27 -5.61
CA ARG A 104 7.46 9.83 -5.34
C ARG A 104 7.50 11.29 -5.79
N GLY A 105 7.93 12.19 -4.92
CA GLY A 105 8.18 13.60 -5.28
C GLY A 105 6.95 14.32 -5.85
N GLY A 106 5.73 13.91 -5.49
CA GLY A 106 4.49 14.52 -5.97
C GLY A 106 3.88 13.86 -7.20
N SER A 107 4.47 12.78 -7.73
CA SER A 107 3.95 12.07 -8.91
C SER A 107 3.99 10.55 -8.72
N VAL A 108 3.14 9.85 -9.48
CA VAL A 108 3.14 8.39 -9.53
C VAL A 108 4.15 7.92 -10.57
N VAL A 109 5.00 6.96 -10.19
CA VAL A 109 6.01 6.37 -11.07
C VAL A 109 5.88 4.85 -11.12
N ALA A 110 6.23 4.26 -12.26
CA ALA A 110 6.33 2.81 -12.42
C ALA A 110 7.64 2.30 -11.84
N VAL A 111 7.57 1.18 -11.13
CA VAL A 111 8.70 0.41 -10.63
C VAL A 111 8.58 -1.00 -11.22
N PRO A 112 9.52 -1.43 -12.07
CA PRO A 112 9.54 -2.80 -12.56
C PRO A 112 9.74 -3.77 -11.40
N VAL A 113 8.95 -4.83 -11.37
CA VAL A 113 8.98 -5.84 -10.31
C VAL A 113 8.96 -7.25 -10.93
N GLU A 114 9.67 -8.18 -10.31
CA GLU A 114 9.45 -9.60 -10.49
C GLU A 114 8.92 -10.19 -9.18
N ILE A 115 7.74 -10.82 -9.24
CA ILE A 115 7.19 -11.61 -8.15
C ILE A 115 7.94 -12.94 -8.16
N VAL A 116 8.77 -13.17 -7.15
CA VAL A 116 9.64 -14.35 -7.07
C VAL A 116 8.83 -15.56 -6.61
N ARG A 117 8.10 -15.41 -5.50
CA ARG A 117 7.29 -16.48 -4.90
C ARG A 117 6.37 -15.95 -3.79
N PRO A 118 5.26 -16.63 -3.49
CA PRO A 118 4.55 -16.43 -2.24
C PRO A 118 5.40 -16.91 -1.06
N ILE A 119 5.42 -16.13 0.01
CA ILE A 119 6.14 -16.44 1.26
C ILE A 119 5.22 -16.30 2.46
N ARG A 120 5.68 -16.89 3.56
CA ARG A 120 5.20 -16.62 4.91
C ARG A 120 6.27 -15.78 5.57
N LEU A 121 6.02 -14.48 5.65
CA LEU A 121 7.01 -13.55 6.15
C LEU A 121 6.96 -13.56 7.67
N GLU A 122 8.08 -13.97 8.27
CA GLU A 122 8.33 -13.90 9.71
C GLU A 122 9.12 -12.62 9.97
N THR A 123 8.63 -11.83 10.92
CA THR A 123 9.09 -10.46 11.24
C THR A 123 10.50 -10.37 11.82
N GLU A 124 11.23 -11.47 11.99
CA GLU A 124 12.63 -11.43 12.44
C GLU A 124 13.60 -10.89 11.36
N ASP A 125 13.17 -10.83 10.10
CA ASP A 125 14.01 -10.36 8.97
C ASP A 125 13.80 -8.89 8.59
N ILE A 126 12.87 -8.18 9.25
CA ILE A 126 12.45 -6.80 8.97
C ILE A 126 11.91 -6.13 10.24
N TYR A 127 12.14 -4.84 10.43
CA TYR A 127 11.81 -4.07 11.64
C TYR A 127 10.34 -4.21 12.17
N VAL A 128 9.98 -5.30 12.85
CA VAL A 128 8.74 -5.43 13.64
C VAL A 128 8.97 -6.44 14.77
N GLU A 129 8.74 -6.04 16.02
CA GLU A 129 8.71 -6.98 17.15
C GLU A 129 7.42 -7.82 17.14
N GLY A 130 7.54 -9.14 17.32
CA GLY A 130 6.40 -10.08 17.44
C GLY A 130 6.22 -10.98 16.21
N ALA A 131 6.25 -12.30 16.40
CA ALA A 131 6.16 -13.30 15.34
C ALA A 131 4.74 -13.41 14.76
N THR A 132 4.41 -12.54 13.80
CA THR A 132 3.18 -12.68 13.00
C THR A 132 3.54 -13.20 11.63
N VAL A 133 3.05 -14.38 11.29
CA VAL A 133 3.19 -14.96 9.94
C VAL A 133 2.18 -14.29 9.02
N ARG A 134 2.67 -13.52 8.04
CA ARG A 134 1.82 -12.81 7.09
C ARG A 134 1.94 -13.44 5.69
N PRO A 135 0.82 -13.63 4.96
CA PRO A 135 0.90 -13.99 3.55
C PRO A 135 1.46 -12.81 2.77
N ALA A 136 2.62 -13.01 2.15
CA ALA A 136 3.32 -11.99 1.39
C ALA A 136 3.91 -12.58 0.10
N TYR A 137 4.46 -11.71 -0.72
CA TYR A 137 5.26 -12.05 -1.88
C TYR A 137 6.69 -11.54 -1.66
N GLU A 138 7.66 -12.39 -1.99
CA GLU A 138 9.04 -11.95 -2.21
C GLU A 138 9.14 -11.36 -3.62
N LEU A 139 9.75 -10.19 -3.72
CA LEU A 139 9.87 -9.42 -4.94
C LEU A 139 11.35 -9.15 -5.24
N HIS A 140 11.71 -9.15 -6.52
CA HIS A 140 12.89 -8.43 -6.98
C HIS A 140 12.48 -7.04 -7.46
N ALA A 141 12.85 -6.00 -6.70
CA ALA A 141 12.45 -4.63 -6.97
C ALA A 141 13.30 -3.62 -6.17
N SER A 142 13.65 -2.50 -6.80
CA SER A 142 14.30 -1.38 -6.10
C SER A 142 13.27 -0.49 -5.39
N ILE A 143 12.86 -0.92 -4.20
CA ILE A 143 11.88 -0.22 -3.35
C ILE A 143 12.55 0.83 -2.46
N ARG A 144 11.88 1.96 -2.26
CA ARG A 144 12.35 3.13 -1.51
C ARG A 144 11.29 3.64 -0.53
N PRO A 145 11.68 4.42 0.50
CA PRO A 145 10.71 5.16 1.31
C PRO A 145 9.74 5.97 0.42
N GLY A 146 8.45 5.90 0.71
CA GLY A 146 7.37 6.45 -0.12
C GLY A 146 6.63 5.40 -0.96
N ASP A 147 7.27 4.27 -1.28
CA ASP A 147 6.65 3.21 -2.09
C ASP A 147 5.66 2.36 -1.28
N SER A 148 5.78 2.34 0.06
CA SER A 148 4.93 1.56 0.95
C SER A 148 3.45 1.82 0.68
N GLY A 149 2.65 0.75 0.63
CA GLY A 149 1.24 0.79 0.26
C GLY A 149 0.99 0.87 -1.26
N GLY A 150 2.05 0.97 -2.07
CA GLY A 150 1.97 1.02 -3.53
C GLY A 150 1.49 -0.29 -4.13
N PRO A 151 0.57 -0.28 -5.11
CA PRO A 151 0.04 -1.51 -5.68
C PRO A 151 1.06 -2.19 -6.59
N VAL A 152 1.23 -3.50 -6.39
CA VAL A 152 1.83 -4.40 -7.37
C VAL A 152 0.72 -4.86 -8.31
N VAL A 153 0.86 -4.56 -9.59
CA VAL A 153 -0.16 -4.79 -10.62
C VAL A 153 0.31 -5.83 -11.63
N VAL A 154 -0.56 -6.81 -11.88
CA VAL A 154 -0.40 -7.85 -12.90
C VAL A 154 -1.67 -7.87 -13.74
N ASP A 155 -1.53 -7.77 -15.06
CA ASP A 155 -2.63 -7.79 -16.03
C ASP A 155 -3.80 -6.83 -15.69
N GLY A 156 -3.48 -5.67 -15.09
CA GLY A 156 -4.45 -4.64 -14.72
C GLY A 156 -5.10 -4.81 -13.36
N ALA A 157 -4.84 -5.90 -12.63
CA ALA A 157 -5.34 -6.15 -11.29
C ALA A 157 -4.26 -5.93 -10.22
N VAL A 158 -4.65 -5.40 -9.06
CA VAL A 158 -3.77 -5.28 -7.88
C VAL A 158 -3.71 -6.64 -7.19
N VAL A 159 -2.50 -7.15 -6.99
CA VAL A 159 -2.28 -8.48 -6.39
C VAL A 159 -1.65 -8.39 -5.01
N ALA A 160 -0.91 -7.31 -4.75
CA ALA A 160 -0.22 -7.08 -3.49
C ALA A 160 0.03 -5.59 -3.27
N LEU A 161 0.34 -5.19 -2.03
CA LEU A 161 0.82 -3.84 -1.70
C LEU A 161 2.28 -3.91 -1.25
N VAL A 162 3.13 -3.06 -1.80
CA VAL A 162 4.54 -2.92 -1.40
C VAL A 162 4.60 -2.63 0.10
N TRP A 163 5.45 -3.35 0.81
CA TRP A 163 5.55 -3.25 2.26
C TRP A 163 6.91 -2.80 2.74
N ALA A 164 7.92 -3.60 2.42
CA ALA A 164 9.25 -3.45 3.01
C ALA A 164 10.32 -3.88 2.01
N ARG A 165 11.55 -3.45 2.26
CA ARG A 165 12.75 -3.94 1.58
C ARG A 165 13.56 -4.82 2.52
N SER A 166 14.30 -5.78 1.97
CA SER A 166 15.26 -6.56 2.75
C SER A 166 16.37 -5.67 3.29
N THR A 167 16.87 -6.02 4.47
CA THR A 167 18.02 -5.36 5.11
C THR A 167 19.36 -5.97 4.69
N ARG A 168 19.32 -7.14 4.05
CA ARG A 168 20.51 -7.92 3.65
C ARG A 168 20.77 -7.90 2.15
N ASP A 169 19.74 -7.61 1.36
CA ASP A 169 19.78 -7.62 -0.09
C ASP A 169 18.94 -6.45 -0.62
N ASP A 170 19.59 -5.49 -1.29
CA ASP A 170 18.93 -4.27 -1.78
C ASP A 170 18.01 -4.54 -2.98
N ASP A 171 18.12 -5.71 -3.61
CA ASP A 171 17.25 -6.11 -4.72
C ASP A 171 16.01 -6.87 -4.25
N VAL A 172 15.97 -7.32 -2.98
CA VAL A 172 14.83 -8.06 -2.41
C VAL A 172 13.87 -7.11 -1.69
N ALA A 173 12.59 -7.22 -2.01
CA ALA A 173 11.51 -6.53 -1.33
C ALA A 173 10.35 -7.47 -1.03
N TYR A 174 9.40 -6.98 -0.24
CA TYR A 174 8.24 -7.72 0.20
C TYR A 174 6.97 -6.93 -0.06
N ALA A 175 5.90 -7.64 -0.45
CA ALA A 175 4.58 -7.06 -0.61
C ALA A 175 3.52 -7.93 0.07
N ILE A 176 2.56 -7.30 0.74
CA ILE A 176 1.44 -7.98 1.42
C ILE A 176 0.44 -8.46 0.37
N ASP A 177 0.03 -9.72 0.48
CA ASP A 177 -1.02 -10.29 -0.38
C ASP A 177 -2.36 -9.61 -0.09
N LEU A 178 -2.81 -8.76 -1.02
CA LEU A 178 -4.01 -7.95 -0.81
C LEU A 178 -5.28 -8.80 -0.80
N ALA A 179 -5.36 -9.83 -1.65
CA ALA A 179 -6.51 -10.72 -1.70
C ALA A 179 -6.69 -11.49 -0.39
N ARG A 180 -5.59 -11.94 0.22
CA ARG A 180 -5.62 -12.64 1.52
C ARG A 180 -5.77 -11.70 2.71
N GLY A 181 -5.21 -10.49 2.62
CA GLY A 181 -5.27 -9.52 3.70
C GLY A 181 -6.62 -8.79 3.83
N ARG A 182 -7.38 -8.70 2.73
CA ARG A 182 -8.63 -7.95 2.69
C ARG A 182 -9.76 -8.56 3.53
N ALA A 183 -9.77 -9.88 3.73
CA ALA A 183 -10.87 -10.57 4.44
C ALA A 183 -11.12 -10.04 5.86
N ARG A 184 -10.06 -9.77 6.64
CA ARG A 184 -10.20 -9.24 8.01
C ARG A 184 -10.75 -7.82 8.02
N ILE A 185 -10.38 -7.00 7.03
CA ILE A 185 -10.84 -5.61 6.97
C ILE A 185 -12.27 -5.53 6.42
N ASP A 186 -12.64 -6.38 5.46
CA ASP A 186 -14.02 -6.49 5.01
C ASP A 186 -14.95 -6.90 6.18
N GLU A 187 -14.47 -7.75 7.10
CA GLU A 187 -15.18 -8.07 8.35
C GLU A 187 -15.31 -6.86 9.29
N GLN A 188 -14.23 -6.10 9.55
CA GLN A 188 -14.27 -4.86 10.35
C GLN A 188 -15.31 -3.87 9.78
N ARG A 189 -15.33 -3.72 8.44
CA ARG A 189 -16.26 -2.81 7.76
C ARG A 189 -17.70 -3.30 7.79
N ALA A 190 -17.93 -4.62 7.73
CA ALA A 190 -19.27 -5.19 7.77
C ALA A 190 -19.90 -5.13 9.17
N THR A 191 -19.07 -5.27 10.21
CA THR A 191 -19.51 -5.25 11.62
C THR A 191 -19.58 -3.85 12.21
N GLY A 192 -18.90 -2.88 11.59
CA GLY A 192 -18.70 -1.54 12.16
C GLY A 192 -17.69 -1.54 13.31
N GLU A 193 -16.95 -2.63 13.52
CA GLU A 193 -15.85 -2.72 14.49
C GLU A 193 -14.58 -2.04 13.95
N LEU A 194 -14.72 -0.78 13.59
CA LEU A 194 -13.63 0.17 13.71
C LEU A 194 -13.89 0.77 15.08
N GLY A 195 -13.20 0.31 16.13
CA GLY A 195 -13.41 0.85 17.47
C GLY A 195 -13.41 2.38 17.44
N ASP A 196 -14.20 3.04 18.30
CA ASP A 196 -14.47 4.49 18.27
C ASP A 196 -13.21 5.39 18.28
N ASP A 197 -12.03 4.82 18.48
CA ASP A 197 -10.74 5.36 18.10
C ASP A 197 -9.91 4.22 17.47
N VAL A 198 -9.64 4.27 16.16
CA VAL A 198 -8.57 3.44 15.58
C VAL A 198 -7.28 3.92 16.26
N ASP A 199 -6.75 3.11 17.16
CA ASP A 199 -5.50 3.43 17.83
C ASP A 199 -4.35 3.28 16.83
N LEU A 200 -3.97 4.40 16.22
CA LEU A 200 -2.82 4.49 15.33
C LEU A 200 -1.49 4.50 16.11
N ALA A 201 -1.51 4.22 17.42
CA ALA A 201 -0.45 4.49 18.38
C ALA A 201 -0.18 6.00 18.49
N ARG A 202 -1.13 6.72 19.12
CA ARG A 202 -1.01 8.17 19.39
C ARG A 202 0.29 8.48 20.14
N CYS A 203 0.82 9.68 19.89
CA CYS A 203 2.09 10.14 20.45
C CYS A 203 2.06 10.15 21.99
N ASP A 204 2.85 9.29 22.63
CA ASP A 204 3.18 9.41 24.06
C ASP A 204 4.21 10.51 24.33
#